data_AF-J9FQ64-F1
#
_entry.id   AF-J9FQ64-F1
#
_cell.length_a   1.000
_cell.length_b   1.000
_cell.length_c   1.000
_cell.angle_alpha   90.00
_cell.angle_beta   90.00
_cell.angle_gamma   90.00
#
_symmetry.space_group_name_H-M   'P 1'
#
loop_
_entity.id
_entity.type
_entity.pdbx_description
1 polymer ?
#
loop_
_entity_poly.entity_id
_entity_poly.type
_entity_poly.pdbx_seq_one_letter_code
_entity_poly.pdbx_strand_id
1 'polypeptide(L)'
;MDQHICSCSLVEGVANLYIVAKVSKGEHFAEVTIVNHHTNITKIVKDGEVLLDSPVEAEDTDAGIDKSTLTVKDILTFADEVEIQDVQEILERQIRMNSAIAQEGLDNNYGAQIGKTLMHVWGKGITTRACARAAAGSDARMGGCSMPVVINSGSGNQGMTVSLPVIAYAEEWEVSREKLYRSLVVSNLIAIHQKFYIGSLSAYCGAVSAACGAGAGITYMYGGTYQQVSLTIINTLGNIGGIVCDGAKPSCAAKIASS
;
A
#
# COMPACT_ATOMS: atom_id res chain seq x y z
N MET A 1 -28.73 12.07 -17.10
CA MET A 1 -28.11 12.25 -15.77
C MET A 1 -27.17 13.44 -15.85
N ASP A 2 -27.70 14.62 -16.19
CA ASP A 2 -26.90 15.81 -16.54
C ASP A 2 -27.08 16.91 -15.49
N GLN A 3 -26.88 16.58 -14.21
CA GLN A 3 -26.67 17.62 -13.22
C GLN A 3 -25.16 17.84 -13.13
N HIS A 4 -24.72 19.06 -13.42
CA HIS A 4 -23.35 19.53 -13.19
C HIS A 4 -23.09 19.61 -11.67
N ILE A 5 -23.07 18.46 -11.00
CA ILE A 5 -22.93 18.33 -9.54
C ILE A 5 -21.49 18.68 -9.12
N CYS A 6 -20.53 18.59 -10.04
CA CYS A 6 -19.12 18.88 -9.79
C CYS A 6 -18.45 19.44 -11.05
N SER A 7 -17.58 20.43 -10.87
CA SER A 7 -16.66 20.95 -11.88
C SER A 7 -15.23 20.80 -11.38
N CYS A 8 -14.34 20.25 -12.23
CA CYS A 8 -12.92 20.12 -11.92
C CYS A 8 -12.10 20.91 -12.94
N SER A 9 -11.11 21.66 -12.47
CA SER A 9 -10.15 22.39 -13.31
C SER A 9 -8.74 22.22 -12.76
N LEU A 10 -7.75 22.17 -13.65
CA LEU A 10 -6.34 22.16 -13.28
C LEU A 10 -5.90 23.57 -12.91
N VAL A 11 -5.19 23.72 -11.79
CA VAL A 11 -4.51 24.96 -11.41
C VAL A 11 -3.04 24.81 -11.79
N GLU A 12 -2.54 25.66 -12.67
CA GLU A 12 -1.15 25.65 -13.14
C GLU A 12 -0.27 26.61 -12.32
N GLY A 13 1.04 26.35 -12.28
CA GLY A 13 2.01 27.22 -11.59
C GLY A 13 1.92 27.20 -10.06
N VAL A 14 1.34 26.16 -9.47
CA VAL A 14 1.21 25.94 -8.03
C VAL A 14 2.11 24.79 -7.55
N ALA A 15 2.16 24.57 -6.24
CA ALA A 15 2.89 23.45 -5.64
C ALA A 15 2.42 22.09 -6.19
N ASN A 16 3.29 21.08 -6.11
CA ASN A 16 3.04 19.73 -6.65
C ASN A 16 1.75 19.09 -6.10
N LEU A 17 1.40 19.38 -4.84
CA LEU A 17 0.08 19.12 -4.29
C LEU A 17 -0.59 20.45 -3.96
N TYR A 18 -1.61 20.81 -4.73
CA TYR A 18 -2.46 21.96 -4.50
C TYR A 18 -3.90 21.57 -4.84
N ILE A 19 -4.76 21.52 -3.83
CA ILE A 19 -6.17 21.17 -4.02
C ILE A 19 -7.02 22.24 -3.35
N VAL A 20 -7.97 22.78 -4.12
CA VAL A 20 -9.04 23.66 -3.63
C VAL A 20 -10.35 22.91 -3.81
N ALA A 21 -11.00 22.59 -2.69
CA ALA A 21 -12.33 21.99 -2.69
C ALA A 21 -13.35 23.04 -2.25
N LYS A 22 -14.30 23.36 -3.15
CA LYS A 22 -15.40 24.28 -2.87
C LYS A 22 -16.74 23.54 -2.94
N VAL A 23 -17.53 23.69 -1.89
CA VAL A 23 -18.91 23.17 -1.83
C VAL A 23 -19.87 24.35 -1.65
N SER A 24 -21.04 24.29 -2.28
CA SER A 24 -22.04 25.35 -2.20
C SER A 24 -23.46 24.80 -2.05
N LYS A 25 -24.33 25.57 -1.39
CA LYS A 25 -25.76 25.30 -1.28
C LYS A 25 -26.53 26.62 -1.15
N GLY A 26 -27.34 26.93 -2.15
CA GLY A 26 -28.02 28.24 -2.22
C GLY A 26 -27.00 29.37 -2.29
N GLU A 27 -27.10 30.33 -1.39
CA GLU A 27 -26.16 31.46 -1.28
C GLU A 27 -24.91 31.13 -0.45
N HIS A 28 -24.87 29.97 0.22
CA HIS A 28 -23.76 29.59 1.08
C HIS A 28 -22.68 28.80 0.35
N PHE A 29 -21.42 28.98 0.76
CA PHE A 29 -20.31 28.16 0.31
C PHE A 29 -19.23 27.96 1.39
N ALA A 30 -18.50 26.86 1.28
CA ALA A 30 -17.27 26.62 2.00
C ALA A 30 -16.17 26.20 1.02
N GLU A 31 -14.96 26.72 1.23
CA GLU A 31 -13.77 26.43 0.42
C GLU A 31 -12.62 26.05 1.34
N VAL A 32 -11.92 24.96 0.99
CA VAL A 32 -10.74 24.49 1.72
C VAL A 32 -9.59 24.30 0.75
N THR A 33 -8.41 24.82 1.10
CA THR A 33 -7.18 24.65 0.35
C THR A 33 -6.19 23.81 1.15
N ILE A 34 -5.64 22.79 0.50
CA ILE A 34 -4.48 22.05 1.01
C ILE A 34 -3.28 22.24 0.07
N VAL A 35 -2.08 22.35 0.64
CA VAL A 35 -0.84 22.60 -0.11
C VAL A 35 0.29 21.72 0.44
N ASN A 36 1.13 21.18 -0.45
CA ASN A 36 2.30 20.32 -0.18
C ASN A 36 1.98 18.94 0.42
N HIS A 37 1.19 18.85 1.49
CA HIS A 37 0.81 17.59 2.15
C HIS A 37 -0.72 17.41 2.22
N HIS A 38 -1.17 16.16 2.17
CA HIS A 38 -2.61 15.81 2.16
C HIS A 38 -3.34 16.16 3.47
N THR A 39 -2.61 16.45 4.54
CA THR A 39 -3.15 16.91 5.83
C THR A 39 -2.88 18.39 6.09
N ASN A 40 -2.14 19.09 5.22
CA ASN A 40 -1.75 20.48 5.43
C ASN A 40 -2.81 21.43 4.88
N ILE A 41 -3.83 21.71 5.69
CA ILE A 41 -4.86 22.72 5.39
C ILE A 41 -4.24 24.10 5.58
N THR A 42 -4.13 24.86 4.51
CA THR A 42 -3.54 26.21 4.52
C THR A 42 -4.59 27.30 4.48
N LYS A 43 -5.79 27.01 3.95
CA LYS A 43 -6.87 27.99 3.89
C LYS A 43 -8.24 27.37 4.10
N ILE A 44 -9.10 28.07 4.86
CA ILE A 44 -10.52 27.76 5.01
C ILE A 44 -11.31 29.06 4.85
N VAL A 45 -12.29 29.06 3.94
CA VAL A 45 -13.21 30.19 3.70
C VAL A 45 -14.66 29.70 3.83
N LYS A 46 -15.50 30.46 4.53
CA LYS A 46 -16.94 30.19 4.64
C LYS A 46 -17.71 31.48 4.36
N ASP A 47 -18.59 31.47 3.37
CA ASP A 47 -19.43 32.63 3.00
C ASP A 47 -18.63 33.94 2.83
N GLY A 48 -17.39 33.84 2.34
CA GLY A 48 -16.46 34.96 2.16
C GLY A 48 -15.60 35.30 3.40
N GLU A 49 -15.92 34.76 4.57
CA GLU A 49 -15.12 34.89 5.79
C GLU A 49 -13.94 33.91 5.77
N VAL A 50 -12.72 34.42 5.96
CA VAL A 50 -11.51 33.59 6.06
C VAL A 50 -11.39 33.10 7.50
N LEU A 51 -11.61 31.80 7.70
CA LEU A 51 -11.54 31.15 9.02
C LEU A 51 -10.13 30.65 9.35
N LEU A 52 -9.33 30.35 8.32
CA LEU A 52 -7.94 29.94 8.45
C LEU A 52 -7.16 30.47 7.24
N ASP A 53 -6.01 31.08 7.50
CA ASP A 53 -5.03 31.49 6.50
C ASP A 53 -3.64 31.28 7.10
N SER A 54 -3.10 30.08 6.88
CA SER A 54 -1.78 29.70 7.36
C SER A 54 -0.77 29.86 6.21
N PRO A 55 0.39 30.48 6.47
CA PRO A 55 1.43 30.56 5.45
C PRO A 55 1.78 29.16 4.97
N VAL A 56 1.99 29.02 3.67
CA VAL A 56 2.60 27.81 3.11
C VAL A 56 4.04 27.81 3.60
N GLU A 57 4.32 27.09 4.67
CA GLU A 57 5.70 26.84 5.06
C GLU A 57 6.40 26.15 3.87
N ALA A 58 7.56 26.69 3.48
CA ALA A 58 8.42 26.06 2.48
C ALA A 58 8.61 24.60 2.89
N GLU A 59 8.52 23.67 1.93
CA GLU A 59 8.62 22.22 2.15
C GLU A 59 9.46 21.93 3.38
N ASP A 60 8.78 21.67 4.51
CA ASP A 60 9.45 21.12 5.65
C ASP A 60 9.81 19.73 5.14
N THR A 61 11.02 19.58 4.61
CA THR A 61 11.59 18.32 4.21
C THR A 61 11.43 17.46 5.44
N ASP A 62 10.41 16.60 5.43
CA ASP A 62 10.01 15.66 6.48
C ASP A 62 11.14 15.59 7.51
N ALA A 63 11.03 16.32 8.63
CA ALA A 63 12.07 16.44 9.66
C ALA A 63 12.26 15.08 10.37
N GLY A 64 12.42 14.02 9.59
CA GLY A 64 11.47 12.92 9.59
C GLY A 64 12.20 11.63 9.37
N ILE A 65 12.88 11.23 10.45
CA ILE A 65 13.58 9.95 10.63
C ILE A 65 14.70 9.75 9.61
N ASP A 66 15.95 9.68 10.09
CA ASP A 66 17.08 9.28 9.27
C ASP A 66 16.87 7.86 8.71
N LYS A 67 16.62 7.76 7.41
CA LYS A 67 16.41 6.51 6.67
C LYS A 67 17.69 6.01 5.99
N SER A 68 18.84 6.64 6.25
CA SER A 68 20.13 6.22 5.67
C SER A 68 20.52 4.78 6.04
N THR A 69 20.03 4.31 7.19
CA THR A 69 20.22 2.95 7.70
C THR A 69 19.22 1.93 7.15
N LEU A 70 18.22 2.36 6.38
CA LEU A 70 17.22 1.46 5.79
C LEU A 70 17.77 0.84 4.49
N THR A 71 18.90 0.14 4.57
CA THR A 71 19.47 -0.59 3.43
C THR A 71 18.98 -2.04 3.38
N VAL A 72 19.03 -2.71 2.22
CA VAL A 72 18.66 -4.13 2.12
C VAL A 72 19.46 -4.98 3.11
N LYS A 73 20.75 -4.68 3.29
CA LYS A 73 21.62 -5.40 4.21
C LYS A 73 21.15 -5.23 5.66
N ASP A 74 20.93 -3.99 6.08
CA ASP A 74 20.54 -3.67 7.45
C ASP A 74 19.13 -4.16 7.78
N ILE A 75 18.23 -4.20 6.79
CA ILE A 75 16.91 -4.82 6.94
C ILE A 75 17.02 -6.32 7.23
N LEU A 76 17.91 -7.04 6.53
CA LEU A 76 18.10 -8.47 6.77
C LEU A 76 18.75 -8.70 8.15
N THR A 77 19.78 -7.92 8.50
CA THR A 77 20.40 -7.95 9.82
C THR A 77 19.36 -7.71 10.92
N PHE A 78 18.54 -6.66 10.78
CA PHE A 78 17.48 -6.36 11.73
C PHE A 78 16.46 -7.50 11.82
N ALA A 79 16.05 -8.08 10.71
CA ALA A 79 15.13 -9.21 10.71
C ALA A 79 15.71 -10.46 11.43
N ASP A 80 17.03 -10.65 11.41
CA ASP A 80 17.71 -11.75 12.10
C ASP A 80 17.91 -11.47 13.60
N GLU A 81 18.10 -10.21 13.97
CA GLU A 81 18.50 -9.81 15.34
C GLU A 81 17.33 -9.30 16.21
N VAL A 82 16.24 -8.81 15.60
CA VAL A 82 15.12 -8.21 16.33
C VAL A 82 14.52 -9.18 17.34
N GLU A 83 14.25 -8.68 18.55
CA GLU A 83 13.46 -9.38 19.54
C GLU A 83 12.01 -9.47 19.05
N ILE A 84 11.49 -10.69 18.92
CA ILE A 84 10.19 -10.92 18.30
C ILE A 84 9.08 -10.17 19.04
N GLN A 85 9.20 -10.03 20.37
CA GLN A 85 8.25 -9.34 21.23
C GLN A 85 8.03 -7.88 20.80
N ASP A 86 9.07 -7.20 20.29
CA ASP A 86 9.00 -5.79 19.87
C ASP A 86 8.16 -5.59 18.61
N VAL A 87 8.06 -6.61 17.76
CA VAL A 87 7.33 -6.55 16.49
C VAL A 87 6.06 -7.40 16.48
N GLN A 88 5.89 -8.28 17.46
CA GLN A 88 4.84 -9.30 17.49
C GLN A 88 3.44 -8.68 17.38
N GLU A 89 3.10 -7.68 18.21
CA GLU A 89 1.74 -7.11 18.22
C GLU A 89 1.36 -6.51 16.86
N ILE A 90 2.29 -5.77 16.24
CA ILE A 90 2.06 -5.09 14.96
C ILE A 90 1.89 -6.11 13.83
N LEU A 91 2.73 -7.14 13.81
CA LEU A 91 2.68 -8.20 12.80
C LEU A 91 1.47 -9.12 12.99
N GLU A 92 1.09 -9.46 14.23
CA GLU A 92 -0.13 -10.20 14.51
C GLU A 92 -1.37 -9.45 14.06
N ARG A 93 -1.42 -8.14 14.32
CA ARG A 93 -2.50 -7.29 13.84
C ARG A 93 -2.56 -7.28 12.31
N GLN A 94 -1.41 -7.18 11.63
CA GLN A 94 -1.31 -7.27 10.17
C GLN A 94 -1.87 -8.59 9.65
N ILE A 95 -1.40 -9.72 10.19
CA ILE A 95 -1.84 -11.06 9.80
C ILE A 95 -3.35 -11.18 10.01
N ARG A 96 -3.86 -10.84 11.20
CA ARG A 96 -5.28 -10.98 11.53
C ARG A 96 -6.18 -10.16 10.60
N MET A 97 -5.90 -8.86 10.46
CA MET A 97 -6.76 -7.95 9.70
C MET A 97 -6.70 -8.23 8.20
N ASN A 98 -5.48 -8.39 7.65
CA ASN A 98 -5.32 -8.57 6.22
C ASN A 98 -5.83 -9.95 5.77
N SER A 99 -5.61 -11.01 6.56
CA SER A 99 -6.18 -12.33 6.25
C SER A 99 -7.70 -12.33 6.34
N ALA A 100 -8.28 -11.60 7.29
CA ALA A 100 -9.73 -11.52 7.44
C ALA A 100 -10.41 -10.85 6.24
N ILE A 101 -9.91 -9.71 5.76
CA ILE A 101 -10.49 -9.06 4.56
C ILE A 101 -10.23 -9.87 3.28
N ALA A 102 -9.10 -10.58 3.19
CA ALA A 102 -8.82 -11.46 2.06
C ALA A 102 -9.82 -12.62 2.00
N GLN A 103 -10.16 -13.19 3.16
CA GLN A 103 -11.17 -14.23 3.26
C GLN A 103 -12.56 -13.69 2.91
N GLU A 104 -12.93 -12.51 3.42
CA GLU A 104 -14.17 -11.81 3.04
C GLU A 104 -14.28 -11.61 1.52
N GLY A 105 -13.20 -11.22 0.86
CA GLY A 105 -13.14 -11.09 -0.60
C GLY A 105 -13.24 -12.42 -1.37
N LEU A 106 -12.85 -13.53 -0.75
CA LEU A 106 -12.99 -14.88 -1.33
C LEU A 106 -14.36 -15.51 -1.06
N ASP A 107 -15.06 -15.08 -0.01
CA ASP A 107 -16.40 -15.58 0.32
C ASP A 107 -17.47 -14.79 -0.42
N ASN A 108 -17.30 -13.49 -0.60
CA ASN A 108 -18.31 -12.59 -1.17
C ASN A 108 -17.92 -11.96 -2.52
N ASN A 109 -18.90 -11.47 -3.27
CA ASN A 109 -18.69 -10.97 -4.64
C ASN A 109 -18.40 -9.48 -4.65
N TYR A 110 -17.13 -9.12 -4.54
CA TYR A 110 -16.66 -7.73 -4.59
C TYR A 110 -15.89 -7.41 -5.86
N GLY A 111 -15.94 -6.14 -6.27
CA GLY A 111 -15.06 -5.59 -7.31
C GLY A 111 -15.09 -6.40 -8.61
N ALA A 112 -13.90 -6.71 -9.12
CA ALA A 112 -13.71 -7.51 -10.34
C ALA A 112 -13.55 -9.00 -10.04
N GLN A 113 -13.60 -9.41 -8.77
CA GLN A 113 -13.50 -10.81 -8.32
C GLN A 113 -12.25 -11.52 -8.88
N ILE A 114 -11.14 -10.80 -8.99
CA ILE A 114 -9.88 -11.30 -9.53
C ILE A 114 -9.36 -12.45 -8.68
N GLY A 115 -9.39 -12.32 -7.35
CA GLY A 115 -8.98 -13.38 -6.43
C GLY A 115 -9.77 -14.68 -6.61
N LYS A 116 -11.10 -14.58 -6.72
CA LYS A 116 -11.97 -15.74 -6.98
C LYS A 116 -11.70 -16.36 -8.34
N THR A 117 -11.57 -15.51 -9.36
CA THR A 117 -11.28 -15.94 -10.74
C THR A 117 -9.95 -16.69 -10.80
N LEU A 118 -8.91 -16.20 -10.12
CA LEU A 118 -7.61 -16.88 -10.04
C LEU A 118 -7.76 -18.31 -9.53
N MET A 119 -8.43 -18.48 -8.38
CA MET A 119 -8.64 -19.80 -7.78
C MET A 119 -9.54 -20.72 -8.61
N HIS A 120 -10.52 -20.16 -9.32
CA HIS A 120 -11.43 -20.94 -10.15
C HIS A 120 -10.75 -21.44 -11.44
N VAL A 121 -9.98 -20.58 -12.11
CA VAL A 121 -9.38 -20.87 -13.43
C VAL A 121 -8.07 -21.65 -13.30
N TRP A 122 -7.19 -21.23 -12.37
CA TRP A 122 -5.85 -21.82 -12.24
C TRP A 122 -5.72 -22.78 -11.05
N GLY A 123 -6.81 -23.03 -10.33
CA GLY A 123 -6.85 -23.94 -9.20
C GLY A 123 -6.24 -23.36 -7.92
N LYS A 124 -5.92 -24.24 -6.96
CA LYS A 124 -5.50 -23.85 -5.61
C LYS A 124 -4.03 -24.14 -5.30
N GLY A 125 -3.15 -24.08 -6.30
CA GLY A 125 -1.70 -24.16 -6.08
C GLY A 125 -1.18 -22.97 -5.26
N ILE A 126 -0.02 -23.11 -4.61
CA ILE A 126 0.50 -22.08 -3.68
C ILE A 126 0.63 -20.70 -4.32
N THR A 127 1.20 -20.62 -5.53
CA THR A 127 1.32 -19.38 -6.30
C THR A 127 -0.04 -18.73 -6.53
N THR A 128 -1.02 -19.51 -6.98
CA THR A 128 -2.39 -19.03 -7.21
C THR A 128 -3.04 -18.57 -5.92
N ARG A 129 -2.90 -19.30 -4.80
CA ARG A 129 -3.50 -18.89 -3.51
C ARG A 129 -2.86 -17.62 -2.97
N ALA A 130 -1.55 -17.47 -3.08
CA ALA A 130 -0.82 -16.28 -2.65
C ALA A 130 -1.32 -15.02 -3.39
N CYS A 131 -1.36 -15.07 -4.73
CA CYS A 131 -1.88 -13.98 -5.55
C CYS A 131 -3.38 -13.75 -5.31
N ALA A 132 -4.17 -14.83 -5.24
CA ALA A 132 -5.62 -14.74 -5.08
C ALA A 132 -6.04 -14.12 -3.76
N ARG A 133 -5.37 -14.45 -2.65
CA ARG A 133 -5.67 -13.82 -1.34
C ARG A 133 -5.40 -12.32 -1.37
N ALA A 134 -4.26 -11.90 -1.92
CA ALA A 134 -3.92 -10.48 -2.03
C ALA A 134 -4.90 -9.72 -2.94
N ALA A 135 -5.24 -10.29 -4.10
CA ALA A 135 -6.20 -9.72 -5.03
C ALA A 135 -7.62 -9.65 -4.44
N ALA A 136 -8.09 -10.73 -3.78
CA ALA A 136 -9.41 -10.78 -3.15
C ALA A 136 -9.57 -9.74 -2.04
N GLY A 137 -8.55 -9.55 -1.19
CA GLY A 137 -8.57 -8.48 -0.19
C GLY A 137 -8.67 -7.10 -0.83
N SER A 138 -7.99 -6.89 -1.97
CA SER A 138 -8.11 -5.65 -2.74
C SER A 138 -9.49 -5.49 -3.37
N ASP A 139 -10.08 -6.55 -3.93
CA ASP A 139 -11.45 -6.54 -4.45
C ASP A 139 -12.43 -6.15 -3.36
N ALA A 140 -12.38 -6.77 -2.18
CA ALA A 140 -13.23 -6.43 -1.04
C ALA A 140 -13.07 -4.96 -0.64
N ARG A 141 -11.82 -4.50 -0.46
CA ARG A 141 -11.54 -3.12 -0.04
C ARG A 141 -11.99 -2.09 -1.09
N MET A 142 -11.64 -2.28 -2.36
CA MET A 142 -12.01 -1.36 -3.44
C MET A 142 -13.49 -1.47 -3.81
N GLY A 143 -14.13 -2.58 -3.45
CA GLY A 143 -15.58 -2.78 -3.52
C GLY A 143 -16.35 -2.19 -2.35
N GLY A 144 -15.69 -1.50 -1.40
CA GLY A 144 -16.35 -0.79 -0.30
C GLY A 144 -16.55 -1.60 0.98
N CYS A 145 -15.87 -2.74 1.14
CA CYS A 145 -15.87 -3.47 2.41
C CYS A 145 -15.29 -2.61 3.54
N SER A 146 -15.99 -2.57 4.68
CA SER A 146 -15.62 -1.74 5.84
C SER A 146 -14.62 -2.40 6.79
N MET A 147 -14.15 -3.62 6.49
CA MET A 147 -13.17 -4.30 7.33
C MET A 147 -11.85 -3.53 7.38
N PRO A 148 -11.19 -3.47 8.54
CA PRO A 148 -9.93 -2.78 8.68
C PRO A 148 -8.81 -3.51 7.94
N VAL A 149 -7.83 -2.75 7.47
CA VAL A 149 -6.60 -3.26 6.86
C VAL A 149 -5.39 -2.59 7.48
N VAL A 150 -4.33 -3.35 7.70
CA VAL A 150 -3.05 -2.77 8.10
C VAL A 150 -2.35 -2.28 6.83
N ILE A 151 -2.04 -0.99 6.80
CA ILE A 151 -1.40 -0.34 5.67
C ILE A 151 0.11 -0.58 5.66
N ASN A 152 0.72 -0.51 4.47
CA ASN A 152 2.16 -0.34 4.29
C ASN A 152 2.36 0.86 3.36
N SER A 153 3.32 1.73 3.66
CA SER A 153 3.61 2.95 2.88
C SER A 153 2.36 3.76 2.49
N GLY A 154 1.45 3.97 3.46
CA GLY A 154 0.24 4.77 3.28
C GLY A 154 -0.92 4.07 2.55
N SER A 155 -0.81 2.78 2.20
CA SER A 155 -1.86 2.07 1.44
C SER A 155 -2.22 0.70 1.99
N GLY A 156 -3.52 0.45 2.13
CA GLY A 156 -4.05 -0.87 2.51
C GLY A 156 -3.83 -1.94 1.44
N ASN A 157 -3.88 -1.55 0.15
CA ASN A 157 -3.59 -2.48 -0.94
C ASN A 157 -2.12 -2.93 -0.91
N GLN A 158 -1.20 -2.01 -0.59
CA GLN A 158 0.21 -2.36 -0.37
C GLN A 158 0.35 -3.26 0.85
N GLY A 159 -0.32 -2.92 1.96
CA GLY A 159 -0.33 -3.73 3.19
C GLY A 159 -0.76 -5.18 2.97
N MET A 160 -1.83 -5.40 2.21
CA MET A 160 -2.29 -6.75 1.83
C MET A 160 -1.28 -7.45 0.91
N THR A 161 -0.72 -6.74 -0.05
CA THR A 161 0.24 -7.29 -1.03
C THR A 161 1.57 -7.70 -0.37
N VAL A 162 2.10 -6.91 0.58
CA VAL A 162 3.34 -7.28 1.30
C VAL A 162 3.16 -8.48 2.23
N SER A 163 1.95 -8.74 2.72
CA SER A 163 1.73 -9.68 3.83
C SER A 163 1.10 -11.00 3.40
N LEU A 164 0.04 -10.97 2.58
CA LEU A 164 -0.77 -12.16 2.28
C LEU A 164 -0.01 -13.26 1.51
N PRO A 165 0.84 -12.94 0.51
CA PRO A 165 1.67 -13.96 -0.12
C PRO A 165 2.64 -14.60 0.88
N VAL A 166 3.30 -13.81 1.74
CA VAL A 166 4.24 -14.32 2.76
C VAL A 166 3.52 -15.25 3.73
N ILE A 167 2.32 -14.86 4.19
CA ILE A 167 1.49 -15.68 5.08
C ILE A 167 1.09 -17.00 4.40
N ALA A 168 0.65 -16.94 3.14
CA ALA A 168 0.24 -18.14 2.40
C ALA A 168 1.39 -19.15 2.22
N TYR A 169 2.61 -18.67 1.93
CA TYR A 169 3.79 -19.52 1.82
C TYR A 169 4.25 -20.05 3.19
N ALA A 170 4.15 -19.25 4.25
CA ALA A 170 4.44 -19.72 5.60
C ALA A 170 3.50 -20.85 6.05
N GLU A 171 2.21 -20.75 5.70
CA GLU A 171 1.23 -21.81 5.92
C GLU A 171 1.56 -23.08 5.10
N GLU A 172 1.89 -22.93 3.82
CA GLU A 172 2.24 -24.07 2.93
C GLU A 172 3.51 -24.81 3.36
N TRP A 173 4.52 -24.08 3.82
CA TRP A 173 5.81 -24.64 4.22
C TRP A 173 5.87 -24.98 5.71
N GLU A 174 4.77 -24.80 6.44
CA GLU A 174 4.65 -25.09 7.87
C GLU A 174 5.78 -24.47 8.71
N VAL A 175 6.21 -23.25 8.34
CA VAL A 175 7.32 -22.58 9.04
C VAL A 175 6.89 -22.10 10.43
N SER A 176 7.86 -21.95 11.32
CA SER A 176 7.60 -21.44 12.66
C SER A 176 7.01 -20.02 12.64
N ARG A 177 6.23 -19.69 13.67
CA ARG A 177 5.64 -18.37 13.83
C ARG A 177 6.69 -17.25 13.85
N GLU A 178 7.82 -17.52 14.50
CA GLU A 178 8.98 -16.63 14.51
C GLU A 178 9.53 -16.39 13.10
N LYS A 179 9.71 -17.44 12.30
CA LYS A 179 10.21 -17.30 10.92
C LYS A 179 9.23 -16.52 10.04
N LEU A 180 7.92 -16.71 10.23
CA LEU A 180 6.90 -15.88 9.58
C LEU A 180 7.04 -14.39 9.98
N TYR A 181 7.21 -14.08 11.27
CA TYR A 181 7.37 -12.71 11.72
C TYR A 181 8.62 -12.05 11.13
N ARG A 182 9.78 -12.71 11.18
CA ARG A 182 11.01 -12.19 10.56
C ARG A 182 10.84 -11.98 9.05
N SER A 183 10.15 -12.89 8.37
CA SER A 183 9.86 -12.76 6.93
C SER A 183 8.92 -11.60 6.60
N LEU A 184 7.94 -11.32 7.47
CA LEU A 184 7.09 -10.14 7.36
C LEU A 184 7.84 -8.85 7.66
N VAL A 185 8.80 -8.85 8.59
CA VAL A 185 9.70 -7.70 8.81
C VAL A 185 10.45 -7.38 7.52
N VAL A 186 11.10 -8.37 6.91
CA VAL A 186 11.81 -8.20 5.62
C VAL A 186 10.85 -7.65 4.56
N SER A 187 9.69 -8.29 4.37
CA SER A 187 8.73 -7.87 3.34
C SER A 187 8.26 -6.43 3.50
N ASN A 188 7.86 -6.04 4.72
CA ASN A 188 7.36 -4.71 5.00
C ASN A 188 8.45 -3.65 4.84
N LEU A 189 9.65 -3.88 5.37
CA LEU A 189 10.75 -2.92 5.32
C LEU A 189 11.33 -2.77 3.91
N ILE A 190 11.40 -3.84 3.11
CA ILE A 190 11.85 -3.76 1.70
C ILE A 190 10.85 -2.94 0.86
N ALA A 191 9.54 -3.07 1.10
CA ALA A 191 8.55 -2.22 0.44
C ALA A 191 8.74 -0.73 0.83
N ILE A 192 8.98 -0.44 2.12
CA ILE A 192 9.24 0.92 2.61
C ILE A 192 10.54 1.48 2.03
N HIS A 193 11.62 0.69 1.99
CA HIS A 193 12.90 1.06 1.40
C HIS A 193 12.74 1.51 -0.06
N GLN A 194 12.04 0.73 -0.88
CA GLN A 194 11.78 1.10 -2.27
C GLN A 194 10.97 2.40 -2.36
N LYS A 195 9.95 2.56 -1.51
CA LYS A 195 9.06 3.71 -1.58
C LYS A 195 9.76 5.02 -1.21
N PHE A 196 10.79 4.97 -0.36
CA PHE A 196 11.60 6.12 0.00
C PHE A 196 12.18 6.83 -1.22
N TYR A 197 12.70 6.08 -2.21
CA TYR A 197 13.29 6.67 -3.43
C TYR A 197 12.27 7.10 -4.48
N ILE A 198 11.03 6.61 -4.41
CA ILE A 198 9.96 6.90 -5.38
C ILE A 198 9.18 8.16 -5.01
N GLY A 199 9.07 8.47 -3.71
CA GLY A 199 8.31 9.61 -3.20
C GLY A 199 6.80 9.36 -3.09
N SER A 200 6.09 10.33 -2.51
CA SER A 200 4.67 10.24 -2.12
C SER A 200 3.69 10.40 -3.30
N LEU A 201 4.03 11.20 -4.32
CA LEU A 201 3.14 11.59 -5.43
C LEU A 201 3.50 10.95 -6.79
N SER A 202 4.10 9.76 -6.78
CA SER A 202 4.50 9.07 -8.00
C SER A 202 3.34 8.36 -8.71
N ALA A 203 3.36 8.39 -10.05
CA ALA A 203 2.50 7.57 -10.90
C ALA A 203 2.88 6.08 -10.89
N TYR A 204 3.97 5.69 -10.24
CA TYR A 204 4.35 4.29 -10.06
C TYR A 204 3.40 3.57 -9.10
N CYS A 205 2.88 2.40 -9.51
CA CYS A 205 1.97 1.63 -8.66
C CYS A 205 2.69 1.05 -7.44
N GLY A 206 2.33 1.52 -6.24
CA GLY A 206 2.90 1.00 -4.99
C GLY A 206 2.67 -0.49 -4.76
N ALA A 207 1.68 -1.11 -5.43
CA ALA A 207 1.50 -2.56 -5.40
C ALA A 207 2.72 -3.32 -5.93
N VAL A 208 3.48 -2.73 -6.87
CA VAL A 208 4.71 -3.34 -7.38
C VAL A 208 5.82 -3.32 -6.33
N SER A 209 6.01 -2.20 -5.61
CA SER A 209 6.95 -2.14 -4.48
C SER A 209 6.58 -3.15 -3.39
N ALA A 210 5.27 -3.28 -3.12
CA ALA A 210 4.76 -4.23 -2.15
C ALA A 210 4.95 -5.69 -2.57
N ALA A 211 4.71 -6.03 -3.83
CA ALA A 211 4.93 -7.37 -4.38
C ALA A 211 6.42 -7.73 -4.36
N CYS A 212 7.29 -6.77 -4.70
CA CYS A 212 8.74 -6.92 -4.55
C CYS A 212 9.15 -7.17 -3.09
N GLY A 213 8.54 -6.47 -2.12
CA GLY A 213 8.70 -6.77 -0.69
C GLY A 213 8.27 -8.19 -0.35
N ALA A 214 7.09 -8.63 -0.81
CA ALA A 214 6.60 -9.98 -0.57
C ALA A 214 7.53 -11.05 -1.14
N GLY A 215 8.03 -10.86 -2.37
CA GLY A 215 9.03 -11.73 -2.99
C GLY A 215 10.32 -11.81 -2.18
N ALA A 216 10.85 -10.66 -1.74
CA ALA A 216 12.02 -10.61 -0.85
C ALA A 216 11.79 -11.36 0.48
N GLY A 217 10.62 -11.16 1.10
CA GLY A 217 10.23 -11.85 2.33
C GLY A 217 10.10 -13.37 2.14
N ILE A 218 9.54 -13.83 1.01
CA ILE A 218 9.45 -15.26 0.67
C ILE A 218 10.85 -15.84 0.41
N THR A 219 11.73 -15.13 -0.30
CA THR A 219 13.12 -15.56 -0.53
C THR A 219 13.88 -15.67 0.79
N TYR A 220 13.75 -14.70 1.69
CA TYR A 220 14.31 -14.76 3.04
C TYR A 220 13.73 -15.92 3.86
N MET A 221 12.41 -16.13 3.77
CA MET A 221 11.73 -17.22 4.46
C MET A 221 12.29 -18.58 4.06
N TYR A 222 12.57 -18.76 2.76
CA TYR A 222 13.16 -19.96 2.18
C TYR A 222 14.65 -20.15 2.55
N GLY A 223 15.27 -19.20 3.26
CA GLY A 223 16.69 -19.25 3.63
C GLY A 223 17.63 -18.65 2.58
N GLY A 224 17.11 -17.79 1.70
CA GLY A 224 17.91 -17.11 0.68
C GLY A 224 18.94 -16.15 1.27
N THR A 225 20.10 -16.06 0.62
CA THR A 225 21.18 -15.14 0.98
C THR A 225 20.85 -13.68 0.63
N TYR A 226 21.64 -12.73 1.17
CA TYR A 226 21.58 -11.33 0.76
C TYR A 226 21.58 -11.15 -0.77
N GLN A 227 22.43 -11.89 -1.48
CA GLN A 227 22.50 -11.84 -2.95
C GLN A 227 21.21 -12.34 -3.59
N GLN A 228 20.62 -13.44 -3.09
CA GLN A 228 19.39 -13.99 -3.66
C GLN A 228 18.18 -13.08 -3.39
N VAL A 229 18.10 -12.49 -2.20
CA VAL A 229 17.09 -11.47 -1.88
C VAL A 229 17.27 -10.25 -2.80
N SER A 230 18.50 -9.76 -2.96
CA SER A 230 18.79 -8.61 -3.83
C SER A 230 18.44 -8.89 -5.29
N LEU A 231 18.77 -10.09 -5.81
CA LEU A 231 18.39 -10.51 -7.16
C LEU A 231 16.88 -10.67 -7.33
N THR A 232 16.17 -11.13 -6.29
CA THR A 232 14.70 -11.17 -6.29
C THR A 232 14.12 -9.77 -6.47
N ILE A 233 14.64 -8.79 -5.72
CA ILE A 233 14.23 -7.39 -5.83
C ILE A 233 14.51 -6.83 -7.23
N ILE A 234 15.74 -7.01 -7.73
CA ILE A 234 16.14 -6.54 -9.07
C ILE A 234 15.27 -7.15 -10.16
N ASN A 235 15.07 -8.47 -10.13
CA ASN A 235 14.28 -9.16 -11.14
C ASN A 235 12.80 -8.75 -11.10
N THR A 236 12.25 -8.54 -9.90
CA THR A 236 10.86 -8.11 -9.77
C THR A 236 10.67 -6.71 -10.37
N LEU A 237 11.52 -5.75 -9.98
CA LEU A 237 11.45 -4.38 -10.49
C LEU A 237 11.75 -4.29 -12.00
N GLY A 238 12.71 -5.08 -12.49
CA GLY A 238 13.03 -5.16 -13.91
C GLY A 238 11.91 -5.75 -14.77
N ASN A 239 11.07 -6.62 -14.20
CA ASN A 239 9.99 -7.30 -14.92
C ASN A 239 8.70 -6.47 -14.96
N ILE A 240 8.29 -5.88 -13.83
CA ILE A 240 6.96 -5.26 -13.65
C ILE A 240 6.99 -3.79 -13.20
N GLY A 241 8.14 -3.12 -13.25
CA GLY A 241 8.27 -1.71 -12.84
C GLY A 241 7.43 -0.70 -13.65
N GLY A 242 6.81 -1.11 -14.76
CA GLY A 242 6.00 -0.25 -15.64
C GLY A 242 4.52 -0.11 -15.27
N ILE A 243 4.05 -0.69 -14.15
CA ILE A 243 2.62 -0.61 -13.79
C ILE A 243 2.29 0.78 -13.23
N VAL A 244 1.38 1.49 -13.92
CA VAL A 244 0.94 2.84 -13.55
C VAL A 244 -0.17 2.81 -12.50
N CYS A 245 -0.06 3.67 -11.49
CA CYS A 245 -1.10 3.96 -10.51
C CYS A 245 -2.10 4.96 -11.10
N ASP A 246 -3.37 4.59 -11.12
CA ASP A 246 -4.47 5.38 -11.69
C ASP A 246 -5.59 5.62 -10.67
N GLY A 247 -5.23 5.62 -9.39
CA GLY A 247 -6.14 5.81 -8.25
C GLY A 247 -6.69 4.52 -7.65
N ALA A 248 -7.33 4.67 -6.49
CA ALA A 248 -7.97 3.56 -5.78
C ALA A 248 -9.29 3.18 -6.48
N LYS A 249 -9.32 1.99 -7.09
CA LYS A 249 -10.49 1.46 -7.81
C LYS A 249 -10.33 -0.05 -8.06
N PRO A 250 -11.36 -0.75 -8.59
CA PRO A 250 -11.32 -2.21 -8.76
C PRO A 250 -10.13 -2.75 -9.58
N SER A 251 -9.54 -1.95 -10.48
CA SER A 251 -8.34 -2.35 -11.24
C SER A 251 -7.11 -2.63 -10.36
N CYS A 252 -7.09 -2.19 -9.09
CA CYS A 252 -6.03 -2.54 -8.15
C CYS A 252 -5.88 -4.05 -7.96
N ALA A 253 -6.98 -4.81 -7.92
CA ALA A 253 -6.93 -6.26 -7.71
C ALA A 253 -6.20 -6.97 -8.86
N ALA A 254 -6.42 -6.53 -10.11
CA ALA A 254 -5.74 -7.06 -11.28
C ALA A 254 -4.23 -6.72 -11.28
N LYS A 255 -3.88 -5.50 -10.85
CA LYS A 255 -2.46 -5.08 -10.73
C LYS A 255 -1.73 -5.90 -9.68
N ILE A 256 -2.35 -6.11 -8.52
CA ILE A 256 -1.81 -6.95 -7.43
C ILE A 256 -1.66 -8.40 -7.89
N ALA A 257 -2.65 -8.94 -8.60
CA ALA A 257 -2.57 -10.31 -9.13
C ALA A 257 -1.44 -10.51 -10.14
N SER A 258 -1.10 -9.46 -10.88
CA SER A 258 -0.07 -9.48 -11.93
C SER A 258 1.32 -9.08 -11.42
N SER A 259 1.42 -8.62 -10.16
CA SER A 259 2.68 -8.17 -9.54
C SER A 259 3.24 -9.23 -8.62
#